data_AF-A0AAD6YRY1-F1
#
_entry.id   AF-A0AAD6YRY1-F1
#
_cell.length_a   1.000
_cell.length_b   1.000
_cell.length_c   1.000
_cell.angle_alpha   90.00
_cell.angle_beta   90.00
_cell.angle_gamma   90.00
#
_symmetry.space_group_name_H-M   'P 1'
#
loop_
_entity.id
_entity.type
_entity.pdbx_description
1 polymer ?
#
loop_
_entity_poly.entity_id
_entity_poly.type
_entity_poly.pdbx_seq_one_letter_code
_entity_poly.pdbx_strand_id
1 'polypeptide(L)'
;MAKKKNKNVLRPWCWYCEREFEDEKVLMQHQKAKHFKCQMCPRRLNTAGGLAVHIQQVHKLEPENLPRIENALPMRDGYEIEIFGMEGIPAPDIADYKRRKEIELGLAAGSISAPQAKRPKIENKPISEDDLRNMLEQHKKLMGASAEASSSATATNSAVYGAGPQTYAQPVPPPGFVPPPGFQPGGPGAPPFPPYPGPG
;
A
#
# COMPACT_ATOMS: atom_id res chain seq x y z
N MET A 1 -8.01 -18.93 -7.58
CA MET A 1 -7.57 -18.30 -6.31
C MET A 1 -7.61 -16.79 -6.47
N ALA A 2 -8.76 -16.16 -6.24
CA ALA A 2 -8.89 -14.71 -6.40
C ALA A 2 -8.14 -14.01 -5.26
N LYS A 3 -7.05 -13.31 -5.58
CA LYS A 3 -6.40 -12.34 -4.69
C LYS A 3 -7.43 -11.27 -4.36
N LYS A 4 -8.12 -11.46 -3.23
CA LYS A 4 -9.00 -10.48 -2.60
C LYS A 4 -8.18 -9.20 -2.50
N LYS A 5 -8.50 -8.21 -3.34
CA LYS A 5 -7.90 -6.88 -3.34
C LYS A 5 -7.85 -6.45 -1.88
N ASN A 6 -6.65 -6.42 -1.30
CA ASN A 6 -6.45 -5.93 0.06
C ASN A 6 -7.03 -4.53 0.07
N LYS A 7 -8.22 -4.39 0.68
CA LYS A 7 -8.76 -3.08 1.07
C LYS A 7 -7.60 -2.40 1.77
N ASN A 8 -7.21 -1.18 1.38
CA ASN A 8 -6.09 -0.45 1.98
C ASN A 8 -6.19 -0.53 3.52
N VAL A 9 -5.55 -1.54 4.11
CA VAL A 9 -5.42 -1.68 5.54
C VAL A 9 -4.34 -0.68 5.86
N LEU A 10 -4.69 0.37 6.61
CA LEU A 10 -3.71 1.32 7.10
C LEU A 10 -2.57 0.51 7.72
N ARG A 11 -1.36 0.70 7.17
CA ARG A 11 -0.19 0.03 7.70
C ARG A 11 0.01 0.45 9.16
N PRO A 12 0.28 -0.49 10.06
CA PRO A 12 0.63 -0.16 11.44
C PRO A 12 1.84 0.77 11.44
N TRP A 13 1.83 1.75 12.33
CA TRP A 13 2.86 2.78 12.38
C TRP A 13 3.31 3.02 13.82
N CYS A 14 4.53 3.50 13.98
CA CYS A 14 5.07 3.83 15.28
C CYS A 14 4.76 5.28 15.64
N TRP A 15 3.98 5.49 16.70
CA TRP A 15 3.64 6.82 17.20
C TRP A 15 4.86 7.68 17.58
N TYR A 16 5.91 7.04 18.10
CA TYR A 16 7.14 7.73 18.56
C TYR A 16 8.00 8.25 17.40
N CYS A 17 8.14 7.51 16.30
CA CYS A 17 9.07 7.86 15.21
C CYS A 17 8.44 7.95 13.81
N GLU A 18 7.11 7.87 13.73
CA GLU A 18 6.31 7.97 12.50
C GLU A 18 6.60 6.91 11.42
N ARG A 19 7.37 5.87 11.73
CA ARG A 19 7.70 4.80 10.77
C ARG A 19 6.54 3.83 10.57
N GLU A 20 6.32 3.43 9.33
CA GLU A 20 5.34 2.41 8.94
C GLU A 20 5.96 1.01 8.91
N PHE A 21 5.14 0.02 9.24
CA PHE A 21 5.49 -1.39 9.26
C PHE A 21 4.42 -2.21 8.53
N GLU A 22 4.80 -3.40 8.07
CA GLU A 22 3.87 -4.31 7.40
C GLU A 22 2.94 -5.02 8.40
N ASP A 23 3.48 -5.38 9.57
CA ASP A 23 2.79 -6.12 10.62
C ASP A 23 2.89 -5.43 11.98
N GLU A 24 1.85 -5.58 12.79
CA GLU A 24 1.82 -5.08 14.17
C GLU A 24 2.90 -5.75 15.04
N LYS A 25 3.21 -7.03 14.80
CA LYS A 25 4.29 -7.72 15.52
C LYS A 25 5.66 -7.08 15.24
N VAL A 26 5.90 -6.68 14.00
CA VAL A 26 7.14 -6.00 13.60
C VAL A 26 7.20 -4.61 14.22
N LEU A 27 6.08 -3.89 14.26
CA LEU A 27 5.96 -2.62 14.99
C LEU A 27 6.29 -2.78 16.49
N MET A 28 5.75 -3.80 17.16
CA MET A 28 6.03 -4.05 18.58
C MET A 28 7.51 -4.38 18.83
N GLN A 29 8.12 -5.19 17.97
CA GLN A 29 9.54 -5.48 18.04
C GLN A 29 10.38 -4.20 17.84
N HIS A 30 9.97 -3.33 16.93
CA HIS A 30 10.59 -2.04 16.70
C HIS A 30 10.50 -1.13 17.94
N GLN A 31 9.31 -0.98 18.54
CA GLN A 31 9.11 -0.21 19.78
C GLN A 31 10.05 -0.69 20.89
N LYS A 32 10.10 -2.01 21.11
CA LYS A 32 11.00 -2.63 22.09
C LYS A 32 12.50 -2.42 21.81
N ALA A 33 12.89 -2.44 20.54
CA ALA A 33 14.30 -2.33 20.15
C ALA A 33 14.81 -0.89 20.11
N LYS A 34 13.94 0.09 19.81
CA LYS A 34 14.32 1.48 19.53
C LYS A 34 13.88 2.47 20.60
N HIS A 35 12.71 2.29 21.21
CA HIS A 35 12.13 3.25 22.16
C HIS A 35 12.21 2.75 23.61
N PHE A 36 11.96 1.46 23.84
CA PHE A 36 11.91 0.91 25.20
C PHE A 36 13.24 0.28 25.66
N LYS A 37 14.35 0.96 25.38
CA LYS A 37 15.70 0.57 25.82
C LYS A 37 16.11 1.45 27.00
N CYS A 38 16.61 0.84 28.08
CA CYS A 38 17.24 1.60 29.15
C CYS A 38 18.60 2.17 28.70
N GLN A 39 18.94 3.39 29.12
CA GLN A 39 20.25 3.98 28.81
C GLN A 39 21.37 3.59 29.76
N MET A 40 21.02 3.07 30.93
CA MET A 40 21.99 2.70 31.95
C MET A 40 22.27 1.19 32.01
N CYS A 41 21.48 0.38 31.29
CA CYS A 41 21.69 -1.06 31.20
C CYS A 41 21.20 -1.61 29.85
N PRO A 42 21.61 -2.83 29.45
CA PRO A 42 21.17 -3.43 28.18
C PRO A 42 19.71 -3.94 28.21
N ARG A 43 18.93 -3.65 29.28
CA ARG A 43 17.57 -4.14 29.44
C ARG A 43 16.62 -3.43 28.46
N ARG A 44 15.71 -4.21 27.88
CA ARG A 44 14.63 -3.75 26.99
C ARG A 44 13.28 -4.16 27.56
N LEU A 45 12.35 -3.22 27.61
CA LEU A 45 11.01 -3.41 28.16
C LEU A 45 9.99 -3.38 27.02
N ASN A 46 8.74 -3.70 27.32
CA ASN A 46 7.67 -3.74 26.31
C ASN A 46 6.78 -2.48 26.32
N THR A 47 6.88 -1.64 27.35
CA THR A 47 6.03 -0.46 27.55
C THR A 47 6.85 0.72 28.09
N ALA A 48 6.37 1.94 27.84
CA ALA A 48 6.94 3.19 28.37
C ALA A 48 6.89 3.23 29.90
N GLY A 49 5.74 2.94 30.52
CA GLY A 49 5.61 2.89 31.98
C GLY A 49 6.56 1.86 32.62
N GLY A 50 6.73 0.69 31.99
CA GLY A 50 7.68 -0.32 32.45
C GLY A 50 9.14 0.14 32.38
N LEU A 51 9.51 0.97 31.40
CA LEU A 51 10.84 1.58 31.32
C LEU A 51 11.04 2.64 32.42
N ALA A 52 10.03 3.46 32.70
CA ALA A 52 10.09 4.46 33.76
C ALA A 52 10.28 3.81 35.15
N VAL A 53 9.45 2.82 35.46
CA VAL A 53 9.53 2.06 36.73
C VAL A 53 10.86 1.31 36.82
N HIS A 54 11.34 0.71 35.74
CA HIS A 54 12.63 0.02 35.71
C HIS A 54 13.77 0.97 36.07
N ILE A 55 13.78 2.18 35.51
CA ILE A 55 14.80 3.19 35.80
C ILE A 55 14.69 3.66 37.26
N GLN A 56 13.49 3.91 37.76
CA GLN A 56 13.30 4.31 39.17
C GLN A 56 13.77 3.21 40.14
N GLN A 57 13.46 1.94 39.87
CA GLN A 57 13.75 0.83 40.80
C GLN A 57 15.20 0.34 40.72
N VAL A 58 15.73 0.13 39.52
CA VAL A 58 17.06 -0.46 39.31
C VAL A 58 18.15 0.60 39.35
N HIS A 59 17.81 1.81 38.88
CA HIS A 59 18.78 2.87 38.73
C HIS A 59 18.58 4.05 39.69
N LYS A 60 17.50 4.04 40.49
CA LYS A 60 17.24 5.02 41.56
C LYS A 60 17.28 6.46 41.09
N LEU A 61 16.82 6.70 39.86
CA LEU A 61 16.65 8.03 39.31
C LEU A 61 15.25 8.53 39.66
N GLU A 62 15.19 9.77 40.14
CA GLU A 62 13.94 10.45 40.44
C GLU A 62 13.11 10.65 39.15
N PRO A 63 11.76 10.56 39.23
CA PRO A 63 10.86 10.69 38.08
C PRO A 63 10.99 12.03 37.34
N GLU A 64 11.40 13.09 38.05
CA GLU A 64 11.60 14.44 37.51
C GLU A 64 12.86 14.54 36.62
N ASN A 65 13.84 13.67 36.86
CA ASN A 65 15.09 13.59 36.10
C ASN A 65 15.12 12.38 35.17
N LEU A 66 13.95 11.81 34.86
CA LEU A 66 13.87 10.65 34.00
C LEU A 66 14.30 11.05 32.57
N PRO A 67 15.33 10.39 31.99
CA PRO A 67 15.77 10.71 30.63
C PRO A 67 14.60 10.49 29.67
N ARG A 68 14.47 11.31 28.64
CA ARG A 68 13.35 11.18 27.68
C ARG A 68 13.47 9.90 26.86
N ILE A 69 12.36 9.41 26.30
CA ILE A 69 12.39 8.24 25.42
C ILE A 69 13.27 8.54 24.20
N GLU A 70 14.27 7.69 23.96
CA GLU A 70 15.19 7.89 22.83
C GLU A 70 14.49 7.70 21.48
N ASN A 71 14.91 8.53 20.51
CA ASN A 71 14.42 8.51 19.13
C ASN A 71 12.91 8.78 18.99
N ALA A 72 12.27 9.35 20.01
CA ALA A 72 10.90 9.83 19.94
C ALA A 72 10.86 11.29 19.43
N LEU A 73 9.79 11.66 18.76
CA LEU A 73 9.54 13.04 18.35
C LEU A 73 9.39 13.96 19.59
N PRO A 74 9.86 15.21 19.52
CA PRO A 74 9.64 16.18 20.59
C PRO A 74 8.13 16.37 20.78
N MET A 75 7.65 16.31 22.02
CA MET A 75 6.23 16.24 22.45
C MET A 75 5.57 14.85 22.44
N ARG A 76 6.25 13.82 21.95
CA ARG A 76 5.81 12.41 22.01
C ARG A 76 6.75 11.53 22.83
N ASP A 77 7.56 12.14 23.66
CA ASP A 77 8.70 11.55 24.38
C ASP A 77 8.42 11.31 25.87
N GLY A 78 7.18 11.52 26.31
CA GLY A 78 6.71 11.27 27.67
C GLY A 78 6.44 9.79 27.97
N TYR A 79 6.43 9.46 29.27
CA TYR A 79 6.20 8.10 29.78
C TYR A 79 4.75 7.79 30.17
N GLU A 80 3.90 8.82 30.20
CA GLU A 80 2.51 8.73 30.66
C GLU A 80 1.60 7.96 29.70
N ILE A 81 1.87 8.07 28.39
CA ILE A 81 1.03 7.43 27.38
C ILE A 81 1.55 6.02 27.12
N GLU A 82 0.78 5.03 27.57
CA GLU A 82 1.07 3.63 27.35
C GLU A 82 0.57 3.17 25.98
N ILE A 83 1.51 3.04 25.04
CA ILE A 83 1.23 2.56 23.69
C ILE A 83 1.79 1.14 23.53
N PHE A 84 0.93 0.22 23.13
CA PHE A 84 1.29 -1.17 22.82
C PHE A 84 0.89 -1.48 21.38
N GLY A 85 1.86 -1.52 20.47
CA GLY A 85 1.58 -1.63 19.04
C GLY A 85 0.77 -0.43 18.56
N MET A 86 -0.47 -0.66 18.14
CA MET A 86 -1.44 0.38 17.75
C MET A 86 -2.44 0.74 18.85
N GLU A 87 -2.50 -0.03 19.93
CA GLU A 87 -3.40 0.19 21.06
C GLU A 87 -2.82 1.24 22.02
N GLY A 88 -3.67 2.13 22.55
CA GLY A 88 -3.24 3.21 23.45
C GLY A 88 -2.79 4.50 22.76
N ILE A 89 -2.77 4.55 21.43
CA ILE A 89 -2.50 5.81 20.71
C ILE A 89 -3.69 6.77 20.91
N PRO A 90 -3.46 8.05 21.27
CA PRO A 90 -4.53 9.03 21.41
C PRO A 90 -5.40 9.11 20.15
N ALA A 91 -6.73 9.11 20.33
CA ALA A 91 -7.71 9.27 19.25
C ALA A 91 -7.42 10.45 18.29
N PRO A 92 -6.99 11.66 18.73
CA PRO A 92 -6.65 12.74 17.80
C PRO A 92 -5.49 12.38 16.88
N ASP A 93 -4.42 11.76 17.40
CA ASP A 93 -3.26 11.36 16.59
C ASP A 93 -3.63 10.26 15.58
N ILE A 94 -4.52 9.32 15.97
CA ILE A 94 -5.04 8.30 15.04
C ILE A 94 -5.81 8.97 13.91
N ALA A 95 -6.66 9.95 14.22
CA ALA A 95 -7.47 10.66 13.22
C ALA A 95 -6.58 11.47 12.25
N ASP A 96 -5.55 12.14 12.77
CA ASP A 96 -4.60 12.89 11.95
C ASP A 96 -3.76 11.97 11.05
N TYR A 97 -3.29 10.84 11.58
CA TYR A 97 -2.60 9.83 10.78
C TYR A 97 -3.50 9.29 9.66
N LYS A 98 -4.77 8.98 9.98
CA LYS A 98 -5.77 8.55 8.99
C LYS A 98 -5.98 9.61 7.91
N ARG A 99 -6.17 10.87 8.28
CA ARG A 99 -6.35 11.98 7.34
C ARG A 99 -5.14 12.16 6.43
N ARG A 100 -3.92 12.13 6.99
CA ARG A 100 -2.68 12.22 6.19
C ARG A 100 -2.59 11.07 5.18
N LYS A 101 -2.91 9.85 5.61
CA LYS A 101 -2.91 8.67 4.73
C LYS A 101 -4.00 8.68 3.68
N GLU A 102 -5.18 9.21 3.97
CA GLU A 102 -6.24 9.41 2.96
C GLU A 102 -5.76 10.34 1.84
N ILE A 103 -5.12 11.46 2.19
CA ILE A 103 -4.57 12.41 1.21
C ILE A 103 -3.46 11.77 0.38
N GLU A 104 -2.51 11.06 1.01
CA GLU A 104 -1.40 10.41 0.32
C GLU A 104 -1.86 9.32 -0.65
N LEU A 105 -2.91 8.56 -0.28
CA LEU A 105 -3.48 7.52 -1.13
C LEU A 105 -4.45 8.08 -2.19
N GLY A 106 -4.65 9.41 -2.26
CA GLY A 106 -5.60 10.05 -3.17
C GLY A 106 -7.05 9.63 -2.92
N LEU A 107 -7.36 9.17 -1.71
CA LEU A 107 -8.69 8.75 -1.30
C LEU A 107 -9.47 9.98 -0.80
N ALA A 108 -10.77 10.04 -1.11
CA ALA A 108 -11.64 11.09 -0.59
C ALA A 108 -11.63 11.07 0.96
N ALA A 109 -11.55 12.25 1.57
CA ALA A 109 -11.54 12.42 3.02
C ALA A 109 -12.75 11.70 3.65
N GLY A 110 -12.49 10.83 4.64
CA GLY A 110 -13.49 10.02 5.32
C GLY A 110 -13.82 8.68 4.67
N SER A 111 -13.22 8.33 3.52
CA SER A 111 -13.44 7.01 2.90
C SER A 111 -12.82 5.85 3.69
N ILE A 112 -11.86 6.09 4.59
CA ILE A 112 -11.28 5.07 5.47
C ILE A 112 -12.07 4.97 6.80
N SER A 113 -12.71 6.05 7.24
CA SER A 113 -13.52 6.07 8.46
C SER A 113 -15.01 5.75 8.24
N ALA A 114 -15.51 5.80 7.00
CA ALA A 114 -16.90 5.47 6.71
C ALA A 114 -17.16 3.95 6.77
N PRO A 115 -18.21 3.48 7.47
CA PRO A 115 -18.63 2.09 7.37
C PRO A 115 -18.92 1.78 5.91
N GLN A 116 -18.43 0.64 5.44
CA GLN A 116 -18.54 0.19 4.06
C GLN A 116 -19.96 0.46 3.55
N ALA A 117 -20.13 1.40 2.62
CA ALA A 117 -21.37 1.51 1.88
C ALA A 117 -21.57 0.12 1.28
N LYS A 118 -22.57 -0.63 1.77
CA LYS A 118 -22.90 -1.96 1.27
C LYS A 118 -23.13 -1.76 -0.21
N ARG A 119 -22.17 -2.21 -1.04
CA ARG A 119 -22.34 -2.24 -2.49
C ARG A 119 -23.72 -2.83 -2.73
N PRO A 120 -24.65 -2.11 -3.38
CA PRO A 120 -25.97 -2.66 -3.65
C PRO A 120 -25.76 -4.00 -4.34
N LYS A 121 -26.40 -5.04 -3.80
CA LYS A 121 -26.27 -6.40 -4.29
C LYS A 121 -26.92 -6.40 -5.67
N ILE A 122 -26.10 -6.32 -6.72
CA ILE A 122 -26.59 -6.41 -8.10
C ILE A 122 -27.07 -7.85 -8.27
N GLU A 123 -28.38 -8.06 -8.15
CA GLU A 123 -29.00 -9.34 -8.49
C GLU A 123 -28.91 -9.52 -10.01
N ASN A 124 -28.30 -10.62 -10.47
CA ASN A 124 -28.32 -11.04 -11.87
C ASN A 124 -29.73 -11.53 -12.23
N LYS A 125 -30.68 -10.61 -12.40
CA LYS A 125 -31.97 -10.87 -13.04
C LYS A 125 -31.86 -10.47 -14.51
N PRO A 126 -32.52 -11.19 -15.45
CA PRO A 126 -32.63 -10.72 -16.82
C PRO A 126 -33.36 -9.37 -16.80
N ILE A 127 -32.64 -8.31 -17.14
CA ILE A 127 -33.15 -6.95 -17.17
C ILE A 127 -34.15 -6.83 -18.33
N SER A 128 -35.32 -6.26 -18.06
CA SER A 128 -36.36 -6.07 -19.07
C SER A 128 -35.93 -5.04 -20.13
N GLU A 129 -36.50 -5.10 -21.34
CA GLU A 129 -36.17 -4.14 -22.41
C GLU A 129 -36.42 -2.67 -22.00
N ASP A 130 -37.43 -2.42 -21.18
CA ASP A 130 -37.77 -1.09 -20.70
C ASP A 130 -36.74 -0.56 -19.69
N ASP A 131 -36.23 -1.42 -18.81
CA ASP A 131 -35.16 -1.05 -17.86
C ASP A 131 -33.84 -0.74 -18.58
N LEU A 132 -33.51 -1.50 -19.64
CA LEU A 132 -32.33 -1.24 -20.48
C LEU A 132 -32.42 0.12 -21.17
N ARG A 133 -33.60 0.48 -21.69
CA ARG A 133 -33.83 1.79 -22.32
C ARG A 133 -33.65 2.93 -21.32
N ASN A 134 -34.22 2.79 -20.13
CA ASN A 134 -34.13 3.82 -19.10
C ASN A 134 -32.68 4.04 -18.62
N MET A 135 -31.90 2.95 -18.49
CA MET A 135 -30.48 3.03 -18.14
C MET A 135 -29.64 3.68 -19.25
N LEU A 136 -29.94 3.37 -20.52
CA LEU A 136 -29.29 4.00 -21.67
C LEU A 136 -29.63 5.49 -21.78
N GLU A 137 -30.87 5.89 -21.49
CA GLU A 137 -31.27 7.30 -21.50
C GLU A 137 -30.60 8.09 -20.36
N GLN A 138 -30.52 7.52 -19.17
CA GLN A 138 -29.78 8.11 -18.06
C GLN A 138 -28.29 8.28 -18.41
N HIS A 139 -27.68 7.26 -19.02
CA HIS A 139 -26.29 7.33 -19.47
C HIS A 139 -26.10 8.35 -20.59
N LYS A 140 -27.03 8.42 -21.55
CA LYS A 140 -27.03 9.40 -22.63
C LYS A 140 -27.18 10.83 -22.10
N LYS A 141 -28.01 11.04 -21.08
CA LYS A 141 -28.17 12.34 -20.43
C LYS A 141 -26.90 12.78 -19.69
N LEU A 142 -26.22 11.83 -19.06
CA LEU A 142 -24.96 12.09 -18.35
C LEU A 142 -23.79 12.38 -19.31
N MET A 143 -23.81 11.80 -20.51
CA MET A 143 -22.81 12.06 -21.57
C MET A 143 -23.18 13.23 -22.50
N GLY A 144 -24.46 13.62 -22.58
CA GLY A 144 -24.95 14.69 -23.44
C GLY A 144 -24.80 16.09 -22.85
N ALA A 145 -24.70 16.21 -21.51
CA ALA A 145 -24.50 17.50 -20.84
C ALA A 145 -23.07 18.08 -21.01
N SER A 146 -22.13 17.34 -21.60
CA SER A 146 -20.81 17.82 -21.98
C SER A 146 -20.62 18.01 -23.50
N ALA A 147 -21.66 17.75 -24.31
CA ALA A 147 -21.60 17.80 -25.77
C ALA A 147 -22.35 18.99 -26.39
N GLU A 148 -22.79 19.98 -25.60
CA GLU A 148 -23.22 21.29 -26.13
C GLU A 148 -22.02 22.20 -26.45
N ALA A 149 -20.97 21.62 -27.03
CA ALA A 149 -19.85 22.32 -27.63
C ALA A 149 -19.10 21.38 -28.59
N SER A 150 -19.78 20.84 -29.60
CA SER A 150 -19.21 20.68 -30.96
C SER A 150 -20.21 19.99 -31.88
N SER A 151 -20.67 20.77 -32.84
CA SER A 151 -21.58 20.43 -33.91
C SER A 151 -21.08 19.33 -34.85
N SER A 152 -22.04 18.50 -35.28
CA SER A 152 -22.14 17.80 -36.57
C SER A 152 -20.86 17.32 -37.26
N ALA A 153 -20.64 16.00 -37.25
CA ALA A 153 -19.92 15.33 -38.32
C ALA A 153 -20.63 14.01 -38.69
N THR A 154 -21.04 13.98 -39.95
CA THR A 154 -21.82 12.96 -40.65
C THR A 154 -21.13 11.60 -40.64
N ALA A 155 -21.91 10.56 -40.37
CA ALA A 155 -21.50 9.17 -40.51
C ALA A 155 -21.14 8.85 -41.97
N THR A 156 -19.92 8.35 -42.20
CA THR A 156 -19.60 7.56 -43.39
C THR A 156 -18.89 6.29 -42.95
N ASN A 157 -19.57 5.16 -43.19
CA ASN A 157 -19.00 3.83 -43.10
C ASN A 157 -17.89 3.68 -44.14
N SER A 158 -16.69 3.29 -43.71
CA SER A 158 -15.71 2.65 -44.59
C SER A 158 -15.01 1.55 -43.81
N ALA A 159 -15.51 0.34 -44.01
CA ALA A 159 -14.80 -0.88 -43.66
C ALA A 159 -13.64 -1.08 -44.64
N VAL A 160 -12.40 -1.00 -44.16
CA VAL A 160 -11.21 -1.36 -44.92
C VAL A 160 -10.93 -2.86 -44.68
N TYR A 161 -11.35 -3.69 -45.63
CA TYR A 161 -10.90 -5.08 -45.73
C TYR A 161 -9.65 -5.13 -46.61
N GLY A 162 -8.53 -5.66 -46.09
CA GLY A 162 -7.35 -5.99 -46.92
C GLY A 162 -5.97 -5.48 -46.45
N ALA A 163 -5.70 -5.39 -45.14
CA ALA A 163 -4.32 -5.16 -44.68
C ALA A 163 -3.52 -6.48 -44.75
N GLY A 164 -2.54 -6.55 -45.66
CA GLY A 164 -1.58 -7.66 -45.75
C GLY A 164 -0.73 -7.80 -44.48
N PRO A 165 -0.16 -8.98 -44.19
CA PRO A 165 0.55 -9.23 -42.93
C PRO A 165 1.79 -8.34 -42.83
N GLN A 166 1.78 -7.44 -41.83
CA GLN A 166 2.95 -6.66 -41.45
C GLN A 166 4.00 -7.62 -40.88
N THR A 167 5.11 -7.78 -41.60
CA THR A 167 6.31 -8.44 -41.07
C THR A 167 6.84 -7.58 -39.93
N TYR A 168 6.87 -8.12 -38.71
CA TYR A 168 7.42 -7.42 -37.55
C TYR A 168 8.90 -7.13 -37.77
N ALA A 169 9.24 -5.86 -38.03
CA ALA A 169 10.60 -5.36 -37.92
C ALA A 169 10.98 -5.34 -36.44
N GLN A 170 11.97 -6.14 -36.06
CA GLN A 170 12.54 -6.13 -34.72
C GLN A 170 13.19 -4.77 -34.44
N PRO A 171 12.99 -4.17 -33.25
CA PRO A 171 13.62 -2.91 -32.90
C PRO A 171 15.13 -3.10 -32.77
N VAL A 172 15.88 -2.31 -33.53
CA VAL A 172 17.34 -2.20 -33.41
C VAL A 172 17.70 -1.64 -32.02
N PRO A 173 18.61 -2.27 -31.26
CA PRO A 173 19.04 -1.72 -29.98
C PRO A 173 19.92 -0.49 -30.16
N PRO A 174 19.88 0.48 -29.22
CA PRO A 174 20.66 1.71 -29.29
C PRO A 174 22.17 1.44 -29.20
N PRO A 175 23.01 2.32 -29.79
CA PRO A 175 24.45 2.11 -29.85
C PRO A 175 25.06 2.28 -28.45
N GLY A 176 25.75 1.25 -27.95
CA GLY A 176 26.52 1.32 -26.70
C GLY A 176 26.35 0.15 -25.71
N PHE A 177 25.56 -0.88 -26.01
CA PHE A 177 25.42 -2.03 -25.11
C PHE A 177 26.42 -3.14 -25.44
N VAL A 178 27.50 -3.24 -24.66
CA VAL A 178 28.42 -4.39 -24.65
C VAL A 178 27.95 -5.40 -23.60
N PRO A 179 27.52 -6.62 -23.98
CA PRO A 179 27.15 -7.65 -23.02
C PRO A 179 28.39 -8.25 -22.32
N PRO A 180 28.25 -8.76 -21.09
CA PRO A 180 29.35 -9.36 -20.33
C PRO A 180 29.84 -10.67 -20.98
N PRO A 181 31.14 -11.00 -20.84
CA PRO A 181 31.74 -12.14 -21.54
C PRO A 181 31.23 -13.46 -20.94
N GLY A 182 30.50 -14.23 -21.74
CA GLY A 182 30.06 -15.59 -21.36
C GLY A 182 28.66 -15.99 -21.87
N PHE A 183 27.89 -15.10 -22.48
CA PHE A 183 26.53 -15.42 -22.94
C PHE A 183 26.45 -15.33 -24.47
N GLN A 184 26.71 -16.44 -25.16
CA GLN A 184 26.36 -16.57 -26.57
C GLN A 184 24.84 -16.80 -26.69
N PRO A 185 24.11 -16.05 -27.54
CA PRO A 185 22.73 -16.38 -27.83
C PRO A 185 22.72 -17.64 -28.71
N GLY A 186 22.20 -18.73 -28.16
CA GLY A 186 22.00 -19.98 -28.89
C GLY A 186 21.06 -19.74 -30.08
N GLY A 187 21.56 -20.01 -31.29
CA GLY A 187 20.76 -20.08 -32.50
C GLY A 187 19.70 -21.20 -32.40
N PRO A 188 18.58 -21.08 -33.13
CA PRO A 188 17.51 -22.06 -33.08
C PRO A 188 17.99 -23.36 -33.75
N GLY A 189 18.14 -24.44 -32.98
CA GLY A 189 18.42 -25.76 -33.56
C GLY A 189 19.17 -26.80 -32.73
N ALA A 190 19.31 -26.67 -31.40
CA ALA A 190 19.99 -27.69 -30.60
C ALA A 190 18.99 -28.64 -29.89
N PRO A 191 19.16 -29.98 -30.00
CA PRO A 191 18.28 -30.98 -29.41
C PRO A 191 18.40 -31.06 -27.87
N PRO A 192 17.42 -31.63 -27.17
CA PRO A 192 17.40 -31.62 -25.71
C PRO A 192 18.48 -32.53 -25.12
N PHE A 193 19.19 -32.03 -24.10
CA PHE A 193 20.14 -32.80 -23.31
C PHE A 193 19.39 -33.86 -22.46
N PRO A 194 19.87 -35.12 -22.40
CA PRO A 194 19.30 -36.15 -21.54
C PRO A 194 19.68 -35.97 -20.05
N PRO A 195 18.93 -36.58 -19.11
CA PRO A 195 19.12 -36.39 -17.68
C PRO A 195 20.34 -37.18 -17.18
N TYR A 196 21.15 -36.53 -16.34
CA TYR A 196 22.23 -37.20 -15.60
C TYR A 196 21.65 -38.00 -14.42
N PRO A 197 21.94 -39.30 -14.29
CA PRO A 197 21.80 -40.02 -13.02
C PRO A 197 23.06 -39.81 -12.17
N GLY A 198 22.88 -39.65 -10.85
CA GLY A 198 23.98 -39.83 -9.87
C GLY A 198 24.56 -41.25 -9.94
N PRO A 199 25.66 -41.59 -9.24
CA PRO A 199 25.68 -41.55 -7.77
C PRO A 199 27.06 -41.27 -7.12
N GLY A 200 27.08 -41.12 -5.79
CA GLY A 200 28.28 -41.05 -4.95
C GLY A 200 27.97 -40.53 -3.55
#